data_AF-A0A3T1AUV2-F1
#
_entry.id   AF-A0A3T1AUV2-F1
#
_cell.length_a   1.000
_cell.length_b   1.000
_cell.length_c   1.000
_cell.angle_alpha   90.00
_cell.angle_beta   90.00
_cell.angle_gamma   90.00
#
_symmetry.space_group_name_H-M   'P 1'
#
loop_
_entity.id
_entity.type
_entity.pdbx_description
1 polymer ?
#
loop_
_entity_poly.entity_id
_entity_poly.type
_entity_poly.pdbx_seq_one_letter_code
_entity_poly.pdbx_strand_id
1 'polypeptide(L)'
;MRELRLSDRLMRDAVTIVSEDSVLEVERWASGWLGAAWSTAGLGEREPEQMFHLEVVGRASTRPSPHGLAAVAALRRVAAPGEWSMLDGTLEILSESQPVPQWLEAAAFTPVRAWRALDVWDSEHVLFVEFAGQTPHTLMAQISLAGGVLVDKLAVLQPGAAETWDRLREPGEVPMTAVECRSKPCWRNWPTRCGPQT
;
A
#
# COMPACT_ATOMS: atom_id res chain seq x y z
N MET A 1 -1.61 -14.12 -29.90
CA MET A 1 -1.51 -14.48 -28.46
C MET A 1 -2.38 -13.47 -27.72
N ARG A 2 -3.43 -13.89 -27.00
CA ARG A 2 -4.39 -12.97 -26.37
C ARG A 2 -3.76 -12.40 -25.10
N GLU A 3 -3.62 -11.09 -25.01
CA GLU A 3 -3.08 -10.42 -23.84
C GLU A 3 -4.01 -10.67 -22.64
N LEU A 4 -3.44 -11.10 -21.51
CA LEU A 4 -4.20 -11.40 -20.30
C LEU A 4 -4.53 -10.10 -19.58
N ARG A 5 -5.78 -9.98 -19.11
CA ARG A 5 -6.17 -8.85 -18.26
C ARG A 5 -5.34 -8.85 -16.97
N LEU A 6 -5.22 -7.68 -16.34
CA LEU A 6 -4.50 -7.55 -15.07
C LEU A 6 -5.07 -8.48 -14.00
N SER A 7 -6.40 -8.57 -13.91
CA SER A 7 -7.10 -9.48 -13.00
C SER A 7 -6.77 -10.96 -13.26
N ASP A 8 -6.67 -11.39 -14.53
CA ASP A 8 -6.28 -12.76 -14.89
C ASP A 8 -4.83 -13.07 -14.47
N ARG A 9 -3.93 -12.07 -14.52
CA ARG A 9 -2.54 -12.22 -14.07
C ARG A 9 -2.47 -12.32 -12.54
N LEU A 10 -3.18 -11.44 -11.83
CA LEU A 10 -3.28 -11.46 -10.37
C LEU A 10 -3.77 -12.83 -9.88
N MET A 11 -4.84 -13.38 -10.47
CA MET A 11 -5.41 -14.66 -10.04
C MET A 11 -4.44 -15.84 -10.20
N ARG A 12 -3.53 -15.78 -11.18
CA ARG A 12 -2.48 -16.80 -11.35
C ARG A 12 -1.37 -16.64 -10.33
N ASP A 13 -1.00 -15.39 -10.06
CA ASP A 13 0.08 -15.04 -9.16
C ASP A 13 -0.30 -15.22 -7.68
N ALA A 14 -1.59 -15.16 -7.36
CA ALA A 14 -2.12 -15.32 -6.00
C ALA A 14 -1.75 -16.66 -5.33
N VAL A 15 -1.31 -17.67 -6.10
CA VAL A 15 -0.73 -18.90 -5.53
C VAL A 15 0.45 -18.62 -4.59
N THR A 16 1.21 -17.56 -4.87
CA THR A 16 2.41 -17.19 -4.10
C THR A 16 2.09 -16.75 -2.67
N ILE A 17 0.89 -16.20 -2.45
CA ILE A 17 0.49 -15.67 -1.15
C ILE A 17 -0.37 -16.63 -0.32
N VAL A 18 -0.86 -17.74 -0.87
CA VAL A 18 -1.77 -18.66 -0.14
C VAL A 18 -1.14 -19.22 1.13
N SER A 19 0.15 -19.53 1.07
CA SER A 19 0.92 -20.10 2.18
C SER A 19 2.05 -19.16 2.62
N GLU A 20 1.90 -17.86 2.38
CA GLU A 20 2.86 -16.86 2.84
C GLU A 20 2.73 -16.67 4.36
N ASP A 21 3.85 -16.62 5.06
CA ASP A 21 3.87 -16.45 6.52
C ASP A 21 3.91 -14.95 6.88
N SER A 22 4.47 -14.12 6.00
CA SER A 22 4.62 -12.69 6.21
C SER A 22 3.42 -11.91 5.67
N VAL A 23 2.56 -11.44 6.58
CA VAL A 23 1.44 -10.53 6.29
C VAL A 23 1.91 -9.26 5.56
N LEU A 24 3.13 -8.79 5.86
CA LEU A 24 3.72 -7.63 5.19
C LEU A 24 4.00 -7.90 3.71
N GLU A 25 4.46 -9.11 3.36
CA GLU A 25 4.66 -9.47 1.97
C GLU A 25 3.31 -9.65 1.24
N VAL A 26 2.27 -10.12 1.92
CA VAL A 26 0.90 -10.18 1.36
C VAL A 26 0.36 -8.77 1.06
N GLU A 27 0.51 -7.82 1.99
CA GLU A 27 0.07 -6.43 1.76
C GLU A 27 0.89 -5.77 0.66
N ARG A 28 2.22 -5.98 0.64
CA ARG A 28 3.10 -5.48 -0.43
C ARG A 28 2.72 -6.06 -1.80
N TRP A 29 2.40 -7.35 -1.86
CA TRP A 29 1.92 -8.02 -3.06
C TRP A 29 0.64 -7.36 -3.57
N ALA A 30 -0.35 -7.15 -2.69
CA ALA A 30 -1.62 -6.52 -3.05
C ALA A 30 -1.44 -5.07 -3.53
N SER A 31 -0.66 -4.26 -2.78
CA SER A 31 -0.33 -2.89 -3.18
C SER A 31 0.39 -2.82 -4.52
N GLY A 32 1.24 -3.80 -4.85
CA GLY A 32 1.89 -3.89 -6.15
C GLY A 32 0.90 -4.02 -7.31
N TRP A 33 -0.15 -4.84 -7.13
CA TRP A 33 -1.21 -5.00 -8.13
C TRP A 33 -2.09 -3.75 -8.27
N LEU A 34 -2.41 -3.07 -7.16
CA LEU A 34 -3.12 -1.78 -7.20
C LEU A 34 -2.29 -0.70 -7.91
N GLY A 35 -0.98 -0.64 -7.65
CA GLY A 35 -0.06 0.25 -8.37
C GLY A 35 0.00 -0.07 -9.87
N ALA A 36 -0.05 -1.35 -10.25
CA ALA A 36 -0.13 -1.76 -11.65
C ALA A 36 -1.48 -1.38 -12.30
N ALA A 37 -2.58 -1.42 -11.54
CA ALA A 37 -3.88 -0.96 -12.02
C ALA A 37 -3.84 0.54 -12.36
N TRP A 38 -3.26 1.37 -11.49
CA TRP A 38 -3.01 2.78 -11.79
C TRP A 38 -2.10 2.98 -12.99
N SER A 39 -0.99 2.25 -13.05
CA SER A 39 0.01 2.40 -14.12
C SER A 39 -0.52 2.01 -15.50
N THR A 40 -1.54 1.16 -15.57
CA THR A 40 -2.17 0.69 -16.82
C THR A 40 -3.51 1.37 -17.10
N ALA A 41 -3.98 2.26 -16.21
CA ALA A 41 -5.22 2.97 -16.37
C ALA A 41 -5.17 3.91 -17.58
N GLY A 42 -6.30 4.05 -18.27
CA GLY A 42 -6.43 4.98 -19.38
C GLY A 42 -6.38 6.44 -18.91
N LEU A 43 -5.95 7.35 -19.79
CA LEU A 43 -6.01 8.78 -19.52
C LEU A 43 -7.45 9.20 -19.15
N GLY A 44 -7.60 9.82 -17.98
CA GLY A 44 -8.90 10.30 -17.48
C GLY A 44 -9.68 9.30 -16.62
N GLU A 45 -9.18 8.05 -16.47
CA GLU A 45 -9.69 7.12 -15.47
C GLU A 45 -9.42 7.67 -14.06
N ARG A 46 -10.41 7.56 -13.18
CA ARG A 46 -10.37 8.13 -11.83
C ARG A 46 -10.48 7.08 -10.73
N GLU A 47 -11.02 5.90 -11.05
CA GLU A 47 -11.28 4.84 -10.09
C GLU A 47 -10.72 3.49 -10.56
N PRO A 48 -9.43 3.41 -10.98
CA PRO A 48 -8.87 2.18 -11.52
C PRO A 48 -8.80 1.04 -10.50
N GLU A 49 -8.60 1.35 -9.20
CA GLU A 49 -8.62 0.36 -8.13
C GLU A 49 -10.00 -0.27 -7.94
N GLN A 50 -11.07 0.54 -7.96
CA GLN A 50 -12.43 0.03 -7.83
C GLN A 50 -12.78 -0.90 -9.00
N MET A 51 -12.47 -0.47 -10.23
CA MET A 51 -12.65 -1.32 -11.41
C MET A 51 -11.85 -2.62 -11.31
N PHE A 52 -10.63 -2.54 -10.79
CA PHE A 52 -9.79 -3.71 -10.57
C PHE A 52 -10.36 -4.66 -9.52
N HIS A 53 -10.85 -4.15 -8.38
CA HIS A 53 -11.53 -4.96 -7.36
C HIS A 53 -12.75 -5.68 -7.93
N LEU A 54 -13.60 -4.97 -8.68
CA LEU A 54 -14.78 -5.55 -9.34
C LEU A 54 -14.41 -6.70 -10.29
N GLU A 55 -13.35 -6.51 -11.08
CA GLU A 55 -12.86 -7.59 -11.95
C GLU A 55 -12.39 -8.79 -11.14
N VAL A 56 -11.55 -8.59 -10.12
CA VAL A 56 -11.02 -9.68 -9.29
C VAL A 56 -12.12 -10.43 -8.56
N VAL A 57 -13.06 -9.72 -7.94
CA VAL A 57 -14.26 -10.28 -7.30
C VAL A 57 -15.04 -11.11 -8.30
N GLY A 58 -15.37 -10.56 -9.48
CA GLY A 58 -16.10 -11.28 -10.51
C GLY A 58 -15.40 -12.58 -10.95
N ARG A 59 -14.06 -12.58 -11.05
CA ARG A 59 -13.29 -13.79 -11.35
C ARG A 59 -13.30 -14.79 -10.21
N ALA A 60 -13.09 -14.35 -8.98
CA ALA A 60 -13.07 -15.21 -7.80
C ALA A 60 -14.44 -15.86 -7.56
N SER A 61 -15.54 -15.12 -7.75
CA SER A 61 -16.90 -15.65 -7.64
C SER A 61 -17.28 -16.61 -8.78
N THR A 62 -16.82 -16.34 -10.01
CA THR A 62 -17.12 -17.22 -11.16
C THR A 62 -16.42 -18.58 -11.05
N ARG A 63 -15.22 -18.60 -10.46
CA ARG A 63 -14.45 -19.83 -10.25
C ARG A 63 -13.79 -19.84 -8.87
N PRO A 64 -14.56 -20.20 -7.82
CA PRO A 64 -14.06 -20.27 -6.46
C PRO A 64 -12.82 -21.17 -6.38
N SER A 65 -11.79 -20.68 -5.68
CA SER A 65 -10.54 -21.39 -5.46
C SER A 65 -9.83 -20.80 -4.24
N PRO A 66 -8.88 -21.52 -3.61
CA PRO A 66 -8.07 -20.98 -2.52
C PRO A 66 -7.32 -19.71 -2.94
N HIS A 67 -6.86 -19.65 -4.19
CA HIS A 67 -6.13 -18.51 -4.73
C HIS A 67 -7.03 -17.30 -4.92
N GLY A 68 -8.27 -17.51 -5.38
CA GLY A 68 -9.26 -16.45 -5.53
C GLY A 68 -9.67 -15.85 -4.18
N LEU A 69 -9.86 -16.69 -3.16
CA LEU A 69 -10.10 -16.21 -1.79
C LEU A 69 -8.89 -15.43 -1.28
N ALA A 70 -7.66 -15.98 -1.40
CA ALA A 70 -6.43 -15.30 -0.99
C ALA A 70 -6.24 -13.95 -1.71
N ALA A 71 -6.53 -13.87 -3.00
CA ALA A 71 -6.47 -12.63 -3.77
C ALA A 71 -7.43 -11.55 -3.23
N VAL A 72 -8.71 -11.89 -3.06
CA VAL A 72 -9.72 -10.96 -2.52
C VAL A 72 -9.35 -10.54 -1.10
N ALA A 73 -8.86 -11.48 -0.29
CA ALA A 73 -8.43 -11.24 1.08
C ALA A 73 -7.26 -10.26 1.16
N ALA A 74 -6.23 -10.47 0.32
CA ALA A 74 -5.06 -9.59 0.28
C ALA A 74 -5.45 -8.17 -0.17
N LEU A 75 -6.31 -8.04 -1.18
CA LEU A 75 -6.85 -6.74 -1.61
C LEU A 75 -7.65 -6.07 -0.49
N ARG A 76 -8.47 -6.83 0.24
CA ARG A 76 -9.26 -6.32 1.37
C ARG A 76 -8.41 -5.70 2.47
N ARG A 77 -7.20 -6.19 2.69
CA ARG A 77 -6.27 -5.64 3.71
C ARG A 77 -5.78 -4.24 3.38
N VAL A 78 -5.59 -3.94 2.10
CA VAL A 78 -5.01 -2.66 1.63
C VAL A 78 -6.05 -1.71 1.01
N ALA A 79 -7.28 -2.17 0.80
CA ALA A 79 -8.33 -1.39 0.15
C ALA A 79 -8.81 -0.20 0.99
N ALA A 80 -9.24 0.85 0.29
CA ALA A 80 -9.91 2.00 0.89
C ALA A 80 -11.28 1.60 1.51
N PRO A 81 -11.78 2.33 2.53
CA PRO A 81 -13.02 1.98 3.23
C PRO A 81 -14.27 1.83 2.35
N GLY A 82 -14.32 2.54 1.21
CA GLY A 82 -15.45 2.44 0.28
C GLY A 82 -15.61 1.06 -0.37
N GLU A 83 -14.52 0.30 -0.46
CA GLU A 83 -14.46 -0.99 -1.17
C GLU A 83 -14.73 -2.18 -0.24
N TRP A 84 -14.71 -1.96 1.09
CA TRP A 84 -14.75 -3.01 2.10
C TRP A 84 -16.02 -3.86 2.01
N SER A 85 -17.20 -3.23 1.87
CA SER A 85 -18.48 -3.95 1.85
C SER A 85 -18.54 -5.04 0.77
N MET A 86 -18.10 -4.70 -0.44
CA MET A 86 -18.06 -5.64 -1.58
C MET A 86 -17.06 -6.78 -1.34
N LEU A 87 -15.85 -6.45 -0.87
CA LEU A 87 -14.80 -7.42 -0.63
C LEU A 87 -15.15 -8.35 0.53
N ASP A 88 -15.69 -7.81 1.64
CA ASP A 88 -16.13 -8.56 2.81
C ASP A 88 -17.26 -9.53 2.46
N GLY A 89 -18.28 -9.08 1.72
CA GLY A 89 -19.36 -9.95 1.26
C GLY A 89 -18.88 -11.07 0.33
N THR A 90 -17.86 -10.80 -0.50
CA THR A 90 -17.25 -11.82 -1.35
C THR A 90 -16.45 -12.84 -0.53
N LEU A 91 -15.71 -12.36 0.48
CA LEU A 91 -14.94 -13.22 1.37
C LEU A 91 -15.83 -14.14 2.20
N GLU A 92 -16.95 -13.62 2.71
CA GLU A 92 -17.94 -14.41 3.44
C GLU A 92 -18.39 -15.62 2.60
N ILE A 93 -18.87 -15.37 1.37
CA ILE A 93 -19.31 -16.42 0.44
C ILE A 93 -18.19 -17.39 0.09
N LEU A 94 -16.99 -16.90 -0.22
CA LEU A 94 -15.87 -17.78 -0.61
C LEU A 94 -15.41 -18.66 0.55
N SER A 95 -15.41 -18.12 1.78
CA SER A 95 -14.97 -18.83 2.98
C SER A 95 -15.85 -20.03 3.35
N GLU A 96 -17.09 -20.08 2.87
CA GLU A 96 -17.98 -21.25 3.05
C GLU A 96 -17.45 -22.50 2.34
N SER A 97 -16.65 -22.33 1.28
CA SER A 97 -16.23 -23.43 0.39
C SER A 97 -14.73 -23.57 0.18
N GLN A 98 -13.95 -22.54 0.52
CA GLN A 98 -12.51 -22.49 0.27
C GLN A 98 -11.72 -22.42 1.59
N PRO A 99 -10.55 -23.07 1.67
CA PRO A 99 -9.68 -22.95 2.84
C PRO A 99 -9.19 -21.51 2.99
N VAL A 100 -9.22 -21.03 4.23
CA VAL A 100 -8.80 -19.68 4.61
C VAL A 100 -7.29 -19.64 4.88
N PRO A 101 -6.54 -18.71 4.28
CA PRO A 101 -5.12 -18.52 4.59
C PRO A 101 -4.91 -18.11 6.05
N GLN A 102 -3.86 -18.64 6.69
CA GLN A 102 -3.57 -18.37 8.09
C GLN A 102 -3.36 -16.88 8.39
N TRP A 103 -2.77 -16.14 7.45
CA TRP A 103 -2.52 -14.71 7.58
C TRP A 103 -3.78 -13.85 7.50
N LEU A 104 -4.94 -14.38 7.11
CA LEU A 104 -6.18 -13.59 6.99
C LEU A 104 -6.54 -12.94 8.33
N GLU A 105 -6.46 -13.71 9.41
CA GLU A 105 -6.80 -13.30 10.77
C GLU A 105 -5.71 -12.45 11.44
N ALA A 106 -4.58 -12.20 10.77
CA ALA A 106 -3.52 -11.41 11.34
C ALA A 106 -3.96 -9.95 11.52
N ALA A 107 -3.61 -9.37 12.67
CA ALA A 107 -3.92 -7.99 12.99
C ALA A 107 -3.34 -7.02 11.94
N ALA A 108 -4.05 -5.93 11.68
CA ALA A 108 -3.54 -4.84 10.85
C ALA A 108 -2.35 -4.14 11.52
N PHE A 109 -1.41 -3.65 10.72
CA PHE A 109 -0.29 -2.88 11.23
C PHE A 109 -0.75 -1.55 11.81
N THR A 110 -0.24 -1.21 13.00
CA THR A 110 -0.57 0.05 13.68
C THR A 110 0.60 1.02 13.54
N PRO A 111 0.40 2.21 12.95
CA PRO A 111 1.44 3.21 12.87
C PRO A 111 1.73 3.77 14.27
N VAL A 112 3.01 3.90 14.61
CA VAL A 112 3.45 4.34 15.94
C VAL A 112 4.14 5.70 15.92
N ARG A 113 4.85 6.01 14.84
CA ARG A 113 5.64 7.24 14.69
C ARG A 113 5.65 7.65 13.22
N ALA A 114 5.85 8.94 12.95
CA ALA A 114 5.98 9.44 11.59
C ALA A 114 6.98 10.60 11.53
N TRP A 115 7.67 10.72 10.40
CA TRP A 115 8.64 11.78 10.13
C TRP A 115 8.38 12.41 8.78
N ARG A 116 8.82 13.66 8.66
CA ARG A 116 8.84 14.41 7.42
C ARG A 116 10.20 15.08 7.26
N ALA A 117 10.78 14.90 6.09
CA ALA A 117 11.98 15.56 5.62
C ALA A 117 11.60 16.43 4.41
N LEU A 118 12.12 17.65 4.37
CA LEU A 118 11.84 18.62 3.30
C LEU A 118 13.15 19.17 2.78
N ASP A 119 13.21 19.39 1.47
CA ASP A 119 14.26 20.19 0.87
C ASP A 119 14.07 21.67 1.20
N VAL A 120 15.12 22.44 0.95
CA VAL A 120 15.13 23.87 1.27
C VAL A 120 14.15 24.71 0.44
N TRP A 121 13.57 24.12 -0.61
CA TRP A 121 12.61 24.77 -1.50
C TRP A 121 11.17 24.28 -1.31
N ASP A 122 10.93 23.34 -0.38
CA ASP A 122 9.63 22.66 -0.20
C ASP A 122 9.11 22.02 -1.50
N SER A 123 10.02 21.63 -2.39
CA SER A 123 9.76 21.02 -3.69
C SER A 123 9.84 19.49 -3.65
N GLU A 124 10.49 18.95 -2.63
CA GLU A 124 10.63 17.51 -2.41
C GLU A 124 10.35 17.16 -0.95
N HIS A 125 9.45 16.21 -0.72
CA HIS A 125 9.09 15.72 0.60
C HIS A 125 9.46 14.25 0.70
N VAL A 126 10.23 13.88 1.72
CA VAL A 126 10.43 12.47 2.08
C VAL A 126 9.73 12.20 3.39
N LEU A 127 8.97 11.14 3.39
CA LEU A 127 7.99 10.89 4.41
C LEU A 127 8.13 9.47 4.93
N PHE A 128 8.10 9.32 6.24
CA PHE A 128 8.28 8.03 6.90
C PHE A 128 7.12 7.77 7.86
N VAL A 129 6.60 6.55 7.83
CA VAL A 129 5.65 6.06 8.83
C VAL A 129 6.19 4.74 9.37
N GLU A 130 6.42 4.69 10.67
CA GLU A 130 6.82 3.47 11.34
C GLU A 130 5.64 2.69 11.86
N PHE A 131 5.75 1.38 11.70
CA PHE A 131 4.81 0.40 12.20
C PHE A 131 5.51 -0.51 13.20
N ALA A 132 4.85 -0.74 14.32
CA ALA A 132 5.25 -1.76 15.29
C ALA A 132 4.41 -3.03 15.09
N GLY A 133 4.72 -4.09 15.84
CA GLY A 133 3.97 -5.34 15.85
C GLY A 133 4.85 -6.54 15.54
N GLN A 134 4.25 -7.57 14.94
CA GLN A 134 4.94 -8.83 14.62
C GLN A 134 6.06 -8.64 13.61
N THR A 135 5.86 -7.75 12.63
CA THR A 135 6.86 -7.39 11.63
C THR A 135 7.08 -5.88 11.66
N PRO A 136 7.93 -5.37 12.56
CA PRO A 136 8.26 -3.94 12.60
C PRO A 136 8.90 -3.51 11.28
N HIS A 137 8.47 -2.36 10.73
CA HIS A 137 8.99 -1.81 9.49
C HIS A 137 8.69 -0.31 9.37
N THR A 138 9.30 0.34 8.38
CA THR A 138 9.04 1.74 8.04
C THR A 138 8.56 1.84 6.59
N LEU A 139 7.40 2.44 6.36
CA LEU A 139 6.98 2.85 5.03
C LEU A 139 7.59 4.21 4.71
N MET A 140 8.25 4.33 3.55
CA MET A 140 8.81 5.58 3.05
C MET A 140 8.15 5.97 1.73
N ALA A 141 7.74 7.23 1.62
CA ALA A 141 7.30 7.85 0.38
C ALA A 141 8.16 9.08 0.07
N GLN A 142 8.75 9.13 -1.12
CA GLN A 142 9.40 10.31 -1.67
C GLN A 142 8.44 10.95 -2.67
N ILE A 143 8.17 12.23 -2.47
CA ILE A 143 7.16 12.99 -3.19
C ILE A 143 7.81 14.24 -3.78
N SER A 144 7.71 14.41 -5.09
CA SER A 144 8.03 15.65 -5.76
C SER A 144 6.77 16.51 -5.92
N LEU A 145 6.92 17.81 -5.69
CA LEU A 145 5.88 18.82 -5.86
C LEU A 145 6.08 19.69 -7.11
N ALA A 146 7.17 19.45 -7.87
CA ALA A 146 7.48 20.24 -9.06
C ALA A 146 6.48 19.96 -10.19
N GLY A 147 5.54 20.89 -10.42
CA GLY A 147 4.54 20.77 -11.47
C GLY A 147 3.30 19.93 -11.09
N GLY A 148 3.13 19.60 -9.82
CA GLY A 148 2.05 18.77 -9.29
C GLY A 148 2.55 17.83 -8.19
N VAL A 149 1.68 17.00 -7.63
CA VAL A 149 2.08 16.00 -6.62
C VAL A 149 2.41 14.69 -7.33
N LEU A 150 3.66 14.24 -7.23
CA LEU A 150 4.12 12.97 -7.77
C LEU A 150 4.79 12.15 -6.67
N VAL A 151 4.38 10.90 -6.49
CA VAL A 151 5.11 9.95 -5.63
C VAL A 151 6.18 9.28 -6.47
N ASP A 152 7.43 9.71 -6.32
CA ASP A 152 8.57 9.20 -7.08
C ASP A 152 8.99 7.80 -6.60
N LYS A 153 8.87 7.56 -5.29
CA LYS A 153 9.30 6.30 -4.68
C LYS A 153 8.42 5.95 -3.50
N LEU A 154 8.01 4.69 -3.44
CA LEU A 154 7.39 4.07 -2.27
C LEU A 154 8.20 2.84 -1.90
N ALA A 155 8.62 2.73 -0.63
CA ALA A 155 9.49 1.64 -0.18
C ALA A 155 9.15 1.19 1.24
N VAL A 156 9.27 -0.12 1.47
CA VAL A 156 9.27 -0.70 2.81
C VAL A 156 10.73 -0.85 3.25
N LEU A 157 11.06 -0.22 4.37
CA LEU A 157 12.40 -0.14 4.94
C LEU A 157 12.44 -0.82 6.32
N GLN A 158 13.65 -1.04 6.81
CA GLN A 158 13.88 -1.53 8.16
C GLN A 158 13.41 -0.50 9.21
N PRO A 159 13.01 -0.93 10.42
CA PRO A 159 12.71 -0.03 11.53
C PRO A 159 13.83 0.96 11.80
N GLY A 160 13.48 2.19 12.18
CA GLY A 160 14.47 3.24 12.46
C GLY A 160 15.07 3.88 11.21
N ALA A 161 14.50 3.65 10.02
CA ALA A 161 15.03 4.19 8.77
C ALA A 161 15.07 5.72 8.78
N ALA A 162 14.07 6.37 9.37
CA ALA A 162 13.96 7.82 9.43
C ALA A 162 15.14 8.46 10.19
N GLU A 163 15.56 7.88 11.31
CA GLU A 163 16.70 8.38 12.10
C GLU A 163 18.04 8.24 11.37
N THR A 164 18.10 7.38 10.36
CA THR A 164 19.31 7.15 9.56
C THR A 164 19.30 7.84 8.20
N TRP A 165 18.20 8.52 7.85
CA TRP A 165 17.96 9.13 6.56
C TRP A 165 19.10 10.02 6.08
N ASP A 166 19.57 10.93 6.94
CA ASP A 166 20.64 11.88 6.60
C ASP A 166 21.96 11.18 6.22
N ARG A 167 22.19 9.94 6.70
CA ARG A 167 23.39 9.15 6.37
C ARG A 167 23.28 8.39 5.04
N LEU A 168 22.06 8.21 4.53
CA LEU A 168 21.80 7.49 3.28
C LEU A 168 21.86 8.41 2.06
N ARG A 169 21.97 9.72 2.27
CA ARG A 169 22.05 10.74 1.22
C ARG A 169 23.45 10.84 0.65
N GLU A 170 23.54 11.11 -0.65
CA GLU A 170 24.82 11.29 -1.31
C GLU A 170 25.48 12.62 -0.92
N PRO A 171 26.83 12.67 -0.82
CA PRO A 171 27.54 13.92 -0.58
C PRO A 171 27.23 14.96 -1.67
N GLY A 172 26.74 16.14 -1.26
CA GLY A 172 26.40 17.24 -2.17
C GLY A 172 24.91 17.34 -2.51
N GLU A 173 24.09 16.40 -2.05
CA GLU A 173 22.64 16.56 -2.10
C GLU A 173 22.14 17.67 -1.17
N VAL A 174 20.96 18.18 -1.51
CA VAL A 174 20.25 19.21 -0.74
C VAL A 174 19.93 18.66 0.65
N PRO A 175 20.21 19.40 1.74
CA PRO A 175 19.87 18.95 3.08
C PRO A 175 18.36 18.70 3.23
N MET A 176 17.99 17.53 3.75
CA MET A 176 16.60 17.18 4.07
C MET A 176 16.52 16.40 5.38
N THR A 177 16.70 17.07 6.50
CA THR A 177 16.66 16.42 7.81
C THR A 177 15.26 15.90 8.13
N ALA A 178 15.18 14.63 8.53
CA ALA A 178 13.93 14.02 8.98
C ALA A 178 13.52 14.52 10.37
N VAL A 179 12.36 15.17 10.46
CA VAL A 179 11.79 15.69 11.70
C VAL A 179 10.56 14.88 12.08
N GLU A 180 10.49 14.43 13.35
CA GLU A 180 9.35 13.66 13.86
C GLU A 180 8.09 14.52 13.98
N CYS A 181 6.98 14.01 13.43
CA CYS A 181 5.67 14.64 13.46
C CYS A 181 4.98 14.39 14.81
N ARG A 182 5.09 15.33 15.75
CA ARG A 182 4.60 15.18 17.15
C ARG A 182 3.07 15.19 17.34
N SER A 183 2.27 15.41 16.31
CA SER A 183 0.80 15.51 16.45
C SER A 183 0.04 14.46 15.61
N LYS A 184 -0.87 13.72 16.27
CA LYS A 184 -1.77 12.72 15.65
C LYS A 184 -2.58 13.23 14.44
N PRO A 185 -2.98 14.52 14.32
CA PRO A 185 -3.70 15.02 13.15
C PRO A 185 -2.86 15.12 11.87
N CYS A 186 -1.53 15.29 11.99
CA CYS A 186 -0.64 15.42 10.82
C CYS A 186 -0.56 14.10 10.01
N TRP A 187 -0.79 12.95 10.66
CA TRP A 187 -0.74 11.63 9.99
C TRP A 187 -2.01 11.29 9.21
N ARG A 188 -3.18 11.83 9.61
CA ARG A 188 -4.48 11.53 8.97
C ARG A 188 -4.80 12.44 7.78
N ASN A 189 -4.26 13.65 7.73
CA ASN A 189 -4.53 14.66 6.69
C ASN A 189 -3.38 14.79 5.68
N TRP A 190 -2.68 13.70 5.45
CA TRP A 190 -1.66 13.57 4.43
C TRP A 190 -2.27 13.72 3.03
N PRO A 191 -1.76 14.57 2.12
CA PRO A 191 -0.50 15.35 2.17
C PRO A 191 -0.70 16.86 2.49
N THR A 192 -1.89 17.31 2.89
CA THR A 192 -2.28 18.72 2.77
C THR A 192 -2.01 19.61 3.98
N ARG A 193 -1.66 19.08 5.16
CA ARG A 193 -1.41 19.93 6.34
C ARG A 193 -0.34 19.40 7.27
N CYS A 194 0.89 19.88 7.08
CA CYS A 194 1.82 20.15 8.17
C CYS A 194 2.49 21.50 7.90
N GLY A 195 1.77 22.58 8.19
CA GLY A 195 2.34 23.93 8.32
C GLY A 195 2.75 24.18 9.77
N PRO A 196 3.71 25.09 10.04
CA PRO A 196 4.13 25.41 11.39
C PRO A 196 2.94 25.97 12.19
N GLN A 197 2.65 25.36 13.33
CA GLN A 197 1.80 25.98 14.35
C GLN A 197 2.67 27.02 15.06
N THR A 198 2.49 28.29 14.71
CA THR A 198 2.94 29.44 15.51
C THR A 198 2.16 29.51 16.83
#